data_AF-A0A2V7IKC2-F1
#
_entry.id   AF-A0A2V7IKC2-F1
#
_cell.length_a   1.000
_cell.length_b   1.000
_cell.length_c   1.000
_cell.angle_alpha   90.00
_cell.angle_beta   90.00
_cell.angle_gamma   90.00
#
_symmetry.space_group_name_H-M   'P 1'
#
loop_
_entity.id
_entity.type
_entity.pdbx_description
1 polymer ?
#
loop_
_entity_poly.entity_id
_entity_poly.type
_entity_poly.pdbx_seq_one_letter_code
_entity_poly.pdbx_strand_id
1 'polypeptide(L)'
;TELPADTPSWPSDDPDLLERVEDRLARDVGLAPGELFLDFPAKAAMLALDLPLVQRDGTVTHLGAAEAAAYLGLPRVAAELYRSAQRLRVFVLGEARVEAKRVVELVMMPREAVRALVSGEG
;
A
#
# COMPACT_ATOMS: atom_id res chain seq x y z
N THR A 1 1.58 1.04 11.64
CA THR A 1 2.14 2.42 11.78
C THR A 1 1.63 3.28 10.64
N GLU A 2 1.37 4.57 10.86
CA GLU A 2 1.06 5.53 9.77
C GLU A 2 2.35 5.88 9.03
N LEU A 3 2.32 5.91 7.70
CA LEU A 3 3.50 6.23 6.89
C LEU A 3 3.31 7.59 6.18
N PRO A 4 4.42 8.33 5.93
CA PRO A 4 4.38 9.60 5.20
C PRO A 4 3.73 9.51 3.79
N ALA A 5 3.20 10.63 3.29
CA ALA A 5 2.51 10.68 2.00
C ALA A 5 3.41 10.35 0.78
N ASP A 6 4.73 10.45 0.93
CA ASP A 6 5.76 10.09 -0.05
C ASP A 6 6.24 8.64 0.11
N THR A 7 5.43 7.76 0.73
CA THR A 7 5.77 6.34 0.83
C THR A 7 6.01 5.74 -0.56
N PRO A 8 7.15 5.06 -0.79
CA PRO A 8 7.41 4.38 -2.05
C PRO A 8 6.32 3.35 -2.39
N SER A 9 5.96 3.24 -3.67
CA SER A 9 4.90 2.31 -4.11
C SER A 9 5.37 0.86 -4.29
N TRP A 10 6.67 0.59 -4.17
CA TRP A 10 7.23 -0.74 -4.42
C TRP A 10 6.63 -1.86 -3.55
N PRO A 11 6.22 -1.66 -2.28
CA PRO A 11 5.58 -2.72 -1.50
C PRO A 11 4.26 -3.19 -2.10
N SER A 12 3.63 -2.39 -2.97
CA SER A 12 2.35 -2.73 -3.61
C SER A 12 2.50 -3.08 -5.09
N ASP A 13 3.50 -2.53 -5.78
CA ASP A 13 3.66 -2.66 -7.24
C ASP A 13 4.76 -3.66 -7.67
N ASP A 14 5.54 -4.22 -6.75
CA ASP A 14 6.65 -5.15 -7.04
C ASP A 14 6.60 -6.37 -6.08
N PRO A 15 5.74 -7.37 -6.38
CA PRO A 15 5.51 -8.52 -5.47
C PRO A 15 6.77 -9.39 -5.30
N ASP A 16 7.60 -9.55 -6.33
CA ASP A 16 8.84 -10.32 -6.23
C ASP A 16 9.84 -9.65 -5.28
N LEU A 17 9.92 -8.31 -5.30
CA LEU A 17 10.74 -7.58 -4.33
C LEU A 17 10.17 -7.68 -2.92
N LEU A 18 8.84 -7.60 -2.79
CA LEU A 18 8.16 -7.75 -1.50
C LEU A 18 8.47 -9.11 -0.87
N GLU A 19 8.33 -10.21 -1.61
CA GLU A 19 8.62 -11.57 -1.13
C GLU A 19 10.07 -11.69 -0.62
N ARG A 20 11.04 -11.17 -1.38
CA ARG A 20 12.46 -11.19 -0.95
C ARG A 20 12.70 -10.37 0.33
N VAL A 21 12.00 -9.25 0.49
CA VAL A 21 12.07 -8.43 1.70
C VAL A 21 11.43 -9.15 2.88
N GLU A 22 10.28 -9.77 2.69
CA GLU A 22 9.57 -10.56 3.70
C GLU A 22 10.43 -11.72 4.20
N ASP A 23 11.03 -12.48 3.28
CA ASP A 23 11.96 -13.56 3.59
C ASP A 23 13.21 -13.08 4.35
N ARG A 24 13.77 -11.94 3.93
CA ARG A 24 14.89 -11.30 4.65
C ARG A 24 14.49 -10.96 6.08
N LEU A 25 13.36 -10.26 6.24
CA LEU A 25 12.86 -9.82 7.54
C LEU A 25 12.53 -11.01 8.44
N ALA A 26 11.98 -12.10 7.87
CA ALA A 26 11.74 -13.34 8.59
C ALA A 26 13.05 -13.90 9.17
N ARG A 27 14.11 -14.01 8.35
CA ARG A 27 15.43 -14.46 8.81
C ARG A 27 16.02 -13.57 9.89
N ASP A 28 15.91 -12.25 9.75
CA ASP A 28 16.43 -11.27 10.72
C ASP A 28 15.80 -11.43 12.12
N VAL A 29 14.57 -11.96 12.19
CA VAL A 29 13.86 -12.21 13.46
C VAL A 29 13.80 -13.69 13.86
N GLY A 30 14.53 -14.57 13.15
CA GLY A 30 14.64 -16.00 13.46
C GLY A 30 13.47 -16.86 12.97
N LEU A 31 12.66 -16.34 12.05
CA LEU A 31 11.58 -17.08 11.38
C LEU A 31 12.05 -17.68 10.06
N ALA A 32 11.32 -18.68 9.55
CA ALA A 32 11.55 -19.24 8.23
C ALA A 32 11.01 -18.33 7.12
N PRO A 33 11.55 -18.44 5.88
CA PRO A 33 10.94 -17.84 4.69
C PRO A 33 9.43 -18.12 4.62
N GLY A 34 8.64 -17.10 4.26
CA GLY A 34 7.18 -17.18 4.24
C GLY A 34 6.46 -17.17 5.60
N GLU A 35 7.14 -16.90 6.72
CA GLU A 35 6.51 -16.78 8.04
C GLU A 35 6.33 -15.33 8.53
N LEU A 36 6.76 -14.34 7.74
CA LEU A 36 6.54 -12.92 8.00
C LEU A 36 5.92 -12.28 6.76
N PHE A 37 4.85 -11.51 6.94
CA PHE A 37 4.16 -10.81 5.85
C PHE A 37 4.03 -9.33 6.16
N LEU A 38 4.32 -8.51 5.15
CA LEU A 38 4.07 -7.08 5.14
C LEU A 38 2.79 -6.80 4.38
N ASP A 39 1.85 -6.13 5.02
CA ASP A 39 0.63 -5.65 4.37
C ASP A 39 0.63 -4.13 4.39
N PHE A 40 0.82 -3.55 3.21
CA PHE A 40 0.71 -2.12 2.95
C PHE A 40 -0.37 -1.86 1.89
N PRO A 41 -1.60 -1.54 2.31
CA PRO A 41 -2.70 -1.37 1.38
C PRO A 41 -2.51 -0.07 0.59
N ALA A 42 -2.04 -0.15 -0.65
CA ALA A 42 -2.09 0.94 -1.60
C ALA A 42 -3.26 0.73 -2.57
N LYS A 43 -4.33 1.52 -2.41
CA LYS A 43 -5.39 1.65 -3.40
C LYS A 43 -5.61 3.11 -3.75
N ALA A 44 -4.77 3.65 -4.64
CA ALA A 44 -4.83 5.06 -5.04
C ALA A 44 -6.19 5.46 -5.66
N ALA A 45 -6.92 4.50 -6.24
CA ALA A 45 -8.23 4.70 -6.84
C ALA A 45 -9.41 4.21 -5.94
N MET A 46 -9.31 4.39 -4.62
CA MET A 46 -10.46 4.12 -3.74
C MET A 46 -11.65 4.99 -4.15
N LEU A 47 -12.82 4.37 -4.35
CA LEU A 47 -14.05 5.05 -4.77
C LEU A 47 -13.98 5.73 -6.16
N ALA A 48 -13.03 5.33 -7.03
CA ALA A 48 -13.13 5.67 -8.44
C ALA A 48 -14.41 5.06 -9.02
N LEU A 49 -15.27 5.91 -9.60
CA LEU A 49 -16.53 5.50 -10.22
C LEU A 49 -16.39 5.55 -11.73
N ASP A 50 -16.84 4.50 -12.40
CA ASP A 50 -16.93 4.45 -13.86
C ASP A 50 -18.36 4.04 -14.25
N LEU A 51 -19.29 4.97 -14.06
CA LEU A 51 -20.73 4.70 -14.16
C LEU A 51 -21.48 5.89 -14.79
N PRO A 52 -22.50 5.65 -15.63
CA PRO A 52 -23.42 6.69 -16.08
C PRO A 52 -24.42 7.07 -14.98
N LEU A 53 -24.68 8.37 -14.81
CA LEU A 53 -25.67 8.92 -13.89
C LEU A 53 -26.77 9.64 -14.67
N VAL A 54 -28.03 9.27 -14.41
CA VAL A 54 -29.21 9.97 -14.95
C VAL A 54 -29.63 11.07 -14.00
N GLN A 55 -29.68 12.31 -14.47
CA GLN A 55 -30.18 13.45 -13.71
C GLN A 55 -31.70 13.51 -13.72
N ARG A 56 -32.29 14.32 -12.84
CA ARG A 56 -33.75 14.48 -12.73
C ARG A 56 -34.40 15.05 -13.99
N ASP A 57 -33.64 15.77 -14.81
CA ASP A 57 -34.08 16.33 -16.10
C ASP A 57 -33.92 15.33 -17.27
N GLY A 58 -33.48 14.10 -17.00
CA GLY A 58 -33.25 13.06 -18.00
C GLY A 58 -31.88 13.12 -18.69
N THR A 59 -31.02 14.09 -18.35
CA THR A 59 -29.65 14.15 -18.90
C THR A 59 -28.77 13.05 -18.31
N VAL A 60 -27.80 12.55 -19.08
CA VAL A 60 -26.85 11.52 -18.64
C VAL A 60 -25.47 12.14 -18.48
N THR A 61 -24.88 12.00 -17.29
CA THR A 61 -23.51 12.46 -16.98
C THR A 61 -22.64 11.26 -16.61
N HIS A 62 -21.41 11.22 -17.10
CA HIS A 62 -20.49 10.12 -16.80
C HIS A 62 -19.66 10.43 -15.55
N LEU A 63 -19.74 9.58 -14.52
CA LEU A 63 -19.06 9.80 -13.23
C LEU A 63 -17.55 9.53 -13.25
N GLY A 64 -17.04 8.90 -14.31
CA GLY A 64 -15.60 8.72 -14.54
C GLY A 64 -14.85 10.02 -14.88
N ALA A 65 -15.57 11.10 -15.21
CA ALA A 65 -14.98 12.42 -15.41
C ALA A 65 -14.75 13.12 -14.05
N ALA A 66 -13.57 13.71 -13.86
CA ALA A 66 -13.18 14.34 -12.60
C ALA A 66 -14.18 15.39 -12.10
N GLU A 67 -14.85 16.12 -13.01
CA GLU A 67 -15.87 17.09 -12.62
C GLU A 67 -17.11 16.45 -12.01
N ALA A 68 -17.53 15.29 -12.51
CA ALA A 68 -18.77 14.61 -12.10
C ALA A 68 -18.63 13.93 -10.73
N ALA A 69 -17.48 13.33 -10.44
CA ALA A 69 -17.17 12.78 -9.12
C ALA A 69 -17.08 13.88 -8.04
N ALA A 70 -16.64 15.09 -8.39
CA ALA A 70 -16.53 16.21 -7.48
C ALA A 70 -17.91 16.66 -6.93
N TYR A 71 -18.97 16.59 -7.74
CA TYR A 71 -20.34 16.90 -7.29
C TYR A 71 -20.85 15.97 -6.17
N LEU A 72 -20.29 14.76 -6.05
CA LEU A 72 -20.62 13.80 -5.01
C LEU A 72 -19.71 13.90 -3.77
N GLY A 73 -18.72 14.80 -3.78
CA GLY A 73 -17.71 14.92 -2.72
C GLY A 73 -16.77 13.71 -2.59
N LEU A 74 -16.86 12.75 -3.52
CA LEU A 74 -16.13 11.47 -3.47
C LEU A 74 -14.61 11.61 -3.50
N PRO A 75 -13.99 12.54 -4.27
CA PRO A 75 -12.54 12.68 -4.28
C PRO A 75 -11.96 12.95 -2.89
N ARG A 76 -12.64 13.76 -2.06
CA ARG A 76 -12.20 14.04 -0.70
C ARG A 76 -12.35 12.82 0.20
N VAL A 77 -13.48 12.12 0.12
CA VAL A 77 -13.74 10.91 0.92
C VAL A 77 -12.75 9.80 0.54
N ALA A 78 -12.45 9.64 -0.75
CA ALA A 78 -11.45 8.72 -1.26
C ALA A 78 -10.07 8.99 -0.67
N ALA A 79 -9.62 10.25 -0.69
CA ALA A 79 -8.32 10.64 -0.15
C ALA A 79 -8.21 10.41 1.37
N GLU A 80 -9.26 10.76 2.13
CA GLU A 80 -9.29 10.54 3.58
C GLU A 80 -9.38 9.05 3.94
N LEU A 81 -10.18 8.27 3.20
CA LEU A 81 -10.24 6.81 3.37
C LEU A 81 -8.90 6.17 3.05
N TYR A 82 -8.28 6.55 1.94
CA TYR A 82 -6.96 6.08 1.55
C TYR A 82 -5.94 6.37 2.66
N ARG A 83 -5.88 7.61 3.16
CA ARG A 83 -5.00 7.99 4.28
C ARG A 83 -5.28 7.14 5.54
N SER A 84 -6.54 6.98 5.91
CA SER A 84 -6.92 6.24 7.12
C SER A 84 -6.64 4.73 7.03
N ALA A 85 -6.75 4.16 5.82
CA ALA A 85 -6.53 2.75 5.56
C ALA A 85 -5.04 2.41 5.38
N GLN A 86 -4.20 3.41 5.08
CA GLN A 86 -2.77 3.26 4.82
C GLN A 86 -1.96 3.02 6.11
N ARG A 87 -2.23 1.89 6.76
CA ARG A 87 -1.47 1.41 7.91
C ARG A 87 -0.61 0.24 7.49
N LEU A 88 0.71 0.39 7.66
CA LEU A 88 1.63 -0.73 7.56
C LEU A 88 1.32 -1.72 8.67
N ARG A 89 1.08 -2.98 8.27
CA ARG A 89 0.83 -4.12 9.14
C ARG A 89 1.92 -5.17 8.92
N VAL A 90 2.31 -5.83 10.00
CA VAL A 90 3.25 -6.95 9.97
C VAL A 90 2.56 -8.13 10.61
N PHE A 91 2.52 -9.25 9.90
CA PHE A 91 1.99 -10.51 10.40
C PHE A 91 3.14 -11.51 10.51
N VAL A 92 3.11 -12.32 11.57
CA VAL A 92 4.09 -13.40 11.78
C VAL A 92 3.35 -14.68 12.15
N LEU A 93 3.86 -15.83 11.69
CA LEU A 93 3.29 -17.14 12.00
C LEU A 93 3.88 -17.75 13.30
N GLY A 94 5.06 -17.29 13.70
CA GLY A 94 5.74 -17.70 14.93
C GLY A 94 5.92 -16.57 15.95
N GLU A 95 6.46 -16.90 17.12
CA GLU A 95 6.87 -15.89 18.10
C GLU A 95 8.12 -15.17 17.59
N ALA A 96 8.00 -13.86 17.37
CA ALA A 96 9.10 -13.03 16.91
C ALA A 96 9.00 -11.62 17.48
N ARG A 97 10.17 -11.04 17.79
CA ARG A 97 10.26 -9.64 18.19
C ARG A 97 10.57 -8.78 16.96
N VAL A 98 9.53 -8.18 16.41
CA VAL A 98 9.65 -7.27 15.26
C VAL A 98 9.89 -5.84 15.74
N GLU A 99 11.02 -5.23 15.35
CA GLU A 99 11.26 -3.81 15.58
C GLU A 99 10.55 -2.95 14.52
N ALA A 100 9.42 -2.34 14.91
CA ALA A 100 8.61 -1.52 14.02
C ALA A 100 9.41 -0.41 13.30
N LYS A 101 10.37 0.22 13.98
CA LYS A 101 11.21 1.28 13.41
C LYS A 101 12.03 0.77 12.22
N ARG A 102 12.65 -0.40 12.33
CA ARG A 102 13.46 -0.99 11.25
C ARG A 102 12.61 -1.33 10.03
N VAL A 103 11.42 -1.90 10.25
CA VAL A 103 10.50 -2.22 9.16
C VAL A 103 10.05 -0.95 8.44
N VAL A 104 9.70 0.11 9.20
CA VAL A 104 9.33 1.40 8.62
C VAL A 104 10.49 2.01 7.82
N GLU A 105 11.70 2.03 8.37
CA GLU A 105 12.88 2.55 7.69
C GLU A 105 13.14 1.81 6.37
N LEU A 106 13.02 0.47 6.35
CA LEU A 106 13.16 -0.34 5.15
C LEU A 106 12.07 -0.04 4.11
N VAL A 107 10.80 -0.02 4.53
CA VAL A 107 9.66 0.25 3.61
C VAL A 107 9.77 1.64 2.97
N MET A 108 10.34 2.61 3.69
CA MET A 108 10.55 3.98 3.18
C MET A 108 11.79 4.13 2.27
N MET A 109 12.61 3.10 2.09
CA MET A 109 13.75 3.17 1.17
C MET A 109 13.30 3.18 -0.30
N PRO A 110 14.04 3.86 -1.19
CA PRO A 110 13.83 3.77 -2.63
C PRO A 110 13.96 2.33 -3.14
N ARG A 111 13.14 1.95 -4.13
CA ARG A 111 13.11 0.60 -4.72
C ARG A 111 14.51 0.05 -5.03
N GLU A 112 15.37 0.85 -5.65
CA GLU A 112 16.71 0.40 -6.05
C GLU A 112 17.63 0.11 -4.85
N ALA A 113 17.48 0.87 -3.76
CA ALA A 113 18.24 0.61 -2.54
C ALA A 113 17.78 -0.68 -1.86
N VAL A 114 16.46 -0.95 -1.86
CA VAL A 114 15.90 -2.21 -1.34
C VAL A 114 16.35 -3.39 -2.19
N ARG A 115 16.35 -3.25 -3.53
CA ARG A 115 16.88 -4.28 -4.44
C ARG A 115 18.33 -4.62 -4.14
N ALA A 116 19.19 -3.61 -4.01
CA ALA A 116 20.59 -3.82 -3.66
C ALA A 116 20.75 -4.53 -2.29
N LEU A 117 19.92 -4.18 -1.32
CA LEU A 117 19.94 -4.78 0.02
C LEU A 117 19.61 -6.28 0.00
N VAL A 118 18.58 -6.69 -0.76
CA VAL A 118 18.15 -8.09 -0.82
C VAL A 118 18.95 -8.94 -1.82
N SER A 119 19.59 -8.33 -2.82
CA SER A 119 20.46 -9.04 -3.77
C SER A 119 21.84 -9.36 -3.20
N GLY A 120 22.25 -8.72 -2.09
CA GLY A 120 23.52 -8.99 -1.40
C GLY A 120 23.51 -10.23 -0.51
N GLU A 121 22.35 -10.89 -0.34
CA GLU A 121 22.20 -12.16 0.36
C GLU A 121 22.09 -13.31 -0.62
N GLY A 122 23.24 -13.83 -1.05
CA GLY A 122 23.37 -15.12 -1.73
C GLY A 122 23.85 -16.19 -0.77
#